data_AF-A0A8J8KCZ5-F1
#
_entry.id   AF-A0A8J8KCZ5-F1
#
_cell.length_a   1.000
_cell.length_b   1.000
_cell.length_c   1.000
_cell.angle_alpha   90.00
_cell.angle_beta   90.00
_cell.angle_gamma   90.00
#
_symmetry.space_group_name_H-M   'P 1'
#
loop_
_entity.id
_entity.type
_entity.pdbx_description
1 polymer ?
#
loop_
_entity_poly.entity_id
_entity_poly.type
_entity_poly.pdbx_seq_one_letter_code
_entity_poly.pdbx_strand_id
1 'polypeptide(L)'
;MMANKISPLDKRINTYIERLFSDVSPSQQLFDLKEELFINLKEKISDYKERGMDEEQAFKEAIISMGDLSGLIEDMRKIGQDSAKQTVYSKMQARISTLGIVAGALITLFGIFTVLITYFMNLPNESVVGTGIFIVAGGVLMTYSILTRETRKKYAMNKTRAFLYSLSIGLILFAIFTAIITFVTTNEMFMAISSLMVFFMAGVGLFLYLILTGRNRYKDAI
;
A
#
# COMPACT_ATOMS: atom_id res chain seq x y z
N MET A 1 8.23 11.55 -39.25
CA MET A 1 7.30 10.99 -38.24
C MET A 1 5.89 11.09 -38.80
N MET A 2 5.31 9.96 -39.24
CA MET A 2 3.96 9.92 -39.79
C MET A 2 2.95 10.11 -38.64
N ALA A 3 2.20 11.20 -38.67
CA ALA A 3 1.01 11.35 -37.86
C ALA A 3 0.03 10.24 -38.28
N ASN A 4 -0.21 9.27 -37.40
CA ASN A 4 -1.17 8.19 -37.63
C ASN A 4 -2.57 8.82 -37.79
N LYS A 5 -3.06 8.88 -39.03
CA LYS A 5 -4.31 9.53 -39.37
C LYS A 5 -5.44 8.58 -38.95
N ILE A 6 -5.97 8.78 -37.75
CA ILE A 6 -7.11 7.99 -37.22
C ILE A 6 -8.23 8.01 -38.26
N SER A 7 -8.64 6.83 -38.75
CA SER A 7 -9.65 6.74 -39.81
C SER A 7 -11.02 7.24 -39.32
N PRO A 8 -11.90 7.74 -40.21
CA PRO A 8 -13.26 8.13 -39.84
C PRO A 8 -14.02 6.99 -39.14
N LEU A 9 -13.79 5.75 -39.57
CA LEU A 9 -14.35 4.55 -38.97
C LEU A 9 -13.86 4.33 -37.54
N ASP A 10 -12.54 4.41 -37.30
CA ASP A 10 -11.96 4.26 -35.96
C ASP A 10 -12.56 5.30 -34.98
N LYS A 11 -12.77 6.54 -35.44
CA LYS A 11 -13.44 7.58 -34.63
C LYS A 11 -14.88 7.22 -34.28
N ARG A 12 -15.63 6.63 -35.22
CA ARG A 12 -17.02 6.19 -34.97
C ARG A 12 -17.07 5.04 -33.97
N ILE A 13 -16.19 4.05 -34.11
CA ILE A 13 -16.09 2.91 -33.17
C ILE A 13 -15.76 3.43 -31.76
N ASN A 14 -14.74 4.27 -31.63
CA ASN A 14 -14.38 4.87 -30.34
C ASN A 14 -15.54 5.68 -29.74
N THR A 15 -16.23 6.49 -30.55
CA THR A 15 -17.37 7.28 -30.06
C THR A 15 -18.51 6.39 -29.55
N TYR A 16 -18.77 5.26 -30.22
CA TYR A 16 -19.77 4.29 -29.79
C TYR A 16 -19.40 3.66 -28.45
N ILE A 17 -18.17 3.16 -28.33
CA ILE A 17 -17.66 2.52 -27.10
C ILE A 17 -17.64 3.52 -25.93
N GLU A 18 -17.19 4.75 -26.15
CA GLU A 18 -17.18 5.78 -25.10
C GLU A 18 -18.59 6.12 -24.60
N ARG A 19 -19.59 6.17 -25.50
CA ARG A 19 -20.98 6.36 -25.10
C ARG A 19 -21.52 5.17 -24.30
N LEU A 20 -21.20 3.95 -24.72
CA LEU A 20 -21.63 2.71 -24.08
C LEU A 20 -21.21 2.64 -22.60
N PHE A 21 -20.01 3.12 -22.29
CA PHE A 21 -19.45 3.11 -20.92
C PHE A 21 -19.40 4.50 -20.26
N SER A 22 -20.18 5.47 -20.73
CA SER A 22 -20.13 6.87 -20.27
C SER A 22 -20.44 7.02 -18.77
N ASP A 23 -21.31 6.16 -18.22
CA ASP A 23 -21.70 6.16 -16.80
C ASP A 23 -20.86 5.21 -15.92
N VAL A 24 -19.74 4.70 -16.45
CA VAL A 24 -18.85 3.78 -15.75
C VAL A 24 -17.58 4.51 -15.31
N SER A 25 -17.20 4.36 -14.04
CA SER A 25 -15.98 4.96 -13.52
C SER A 25 -14.74 4.35 -14.16
N PRO A 26 -13.70 5.14 -14.47
CA PRO A 26 -12.49 4.65 -15.13
C PRO A 26 -11.75 3.62 -14.27
N SER A 27 -11.31 2.53 -14.89
CA SER A 27 -10.45 1.49 -14.33
C SER A 27 -9.54 0.93 -15.43
N GLN A 28 -8.47 0.23 -15.05
CA GLN A 28 -7.60 -0.43 -16.03
C GLN A 28 -8.38 -1.51 -16.81
N GLN A 29 -9.21 -2.28 -16.10
CA GLN A 29 -10.06 -3.30 -16.70
C GLN A 29 -11.05 -2.71 -17.71
N LEU A 30 -11.62 -1.52 -17.43
CA LEU A 30 -12.48 -0.82 -18.36
C LEU A 30 -11.69 -0.36 -19.60
N PHE A 31 -10.46 0.13 -19.42
CA PHE A 31 -9.60 0.51 -20.55
C PHE A 31 -9.29 -0.70 -21.45
N ASP A 32 -8.82 -1.80 -20.86
CA ASP A 32 -8.46 -3.02 -21.59
C ASP A 32 -9.68 -3.57 -22.35
N LEU A 33 -10.86 -3.57 -21.71
CA LEU A 33 -12.10 -4.00 -22.33
C LEU A 33 -12.51 -3.09 -23.50
N LYS A 34 -12.39 -1.77 -23.36
CA LYS A 34 -12.68 -0.82 -24.45
C LYS A 34 -11.76 -1.07 -25.65
N GLU A 35 -10.49 -1.40 -25.40
CA GLU A 35 -9.53 -1.74 -26.45
C GLU A 35 -9.89 -3.06 -27.14
N GLU A 36 -10.25 -4.09 -26.37
CA GLU A 36 -10.71 -5.37 -26.91
C GLU A 36 -11.97 -5.22 -27.76
N LEU A 37 -12.97 -4.47 -27.29
CA LEU A 37 -14.19 -4.19 -28.04
C LEU A 37 -13.91 -3.39 -29.31
N PHE A 38 -12.95 -2.46 -29.27
CA PHE A 38 -12.54 -1.70 -30.44
C PHE A 38 -11.95 -2.61 -31.51
N ILE A 39 -11.03 -3.50 -31.13
CA ILE A 39 -10.40 -4.48 -32.04
C ILE A 39 -11.48 -5.41 -32.63
N ASN A 40 -12.31 -6.01 -31.78
CA ASN A 40 -13.37 -6.93 -32.19
C ASN A 40 -14.39 -6.28 -33.14
N LEU A 41 -14.82 -5.04 -32.87
CA LEU A 41 -15.72 -4.31 -33.76
C LEU A 41 -15.06 -4.02 -35.09
N LYS A 42 -13.79 -3.58 -35.07
CA LYS A 42 -13.04 -3.27 -36.29
C LYS A 42 -12.86 -4.48 -37.19
N GLU A 43 -12.53 -5.63 -36.61
CA GLU A 43 -12.41 -6.91 -37.33
C GLU A 43 -13.75 -7.33 -37.94
N LYS A 44 -14.83 -7.37 -37.14
CA LYS A 44 -16.18 -7.69 -37.66
C LYS A 44 -16.61 -6.78 -38.81
N ILE A 45 -16.35 -5.48 -38.70
CA ILE A 45 -16.69 -4.52 -39.76
C ILE A 45 -15.88 -4.82 -41.02
N SER A 46 -14.60 -5.15 -40.87
CA SER A 46 -13.75 -5.54 -42.00
C SER A 46 -14.30 -6.78 -42.70
N ASP A 47 -14.66 -7.82 -41.94
CA ASP A 47 -15.25 -9.05 -42.48
C ASP A 47 -16.54 -8.79 -43.27
N TYR A 48 -17.41 -7.91 -42.75
CA TYR A 48 -18.64 -7.54 -43.45
C TYR A 48 -18.38 -6.74 -44.72
N LYS A 49 -17.38 -5.84 -44.72
CA LYS A 49 -16.96 -5.10 -45.90
C LYS A 49 -16.38 -6.02 -46.97
N GLU A 50 -15.58 -7.02 -46.58
CA GLU A 50 -15.05 -8.03 -47.50
C GLU A 50 -16.16 -8.89 -48.14
N ARG A 51 -17.29 -9.08 -47.45
CA ARG A 51 -18.49 -9.72 -47.98
C ARG A 51 -19.34 -8.82 -48.87
N GLY A 52 -18.86 -7.61 -49.19
CA GLY A 52 -19.49 -6.67 -50.11
C GLY A 52 -20.48 -5.69 -49.47
N MET A 53 -20.52 -5.59 -48.14
CA MET A 53 -21.33 -4.57 -47.46
C MET A 53 -20.66 -3.20 -47.51
N ASP A 54 -21.47 -2.15 -47.64
CA ASP A 54 -20.98 -0.78 -47.42
C ASP A 54 -20.58 -0.57 -45.95
N GLU A 55 -19.67 0.37 -45.69
CA GLU A 55 -19.15 0.65 -44.35
C GLU A 55 -20.24 0.99 -43.33
N GLU A 56 -21.29 1.71 -43.73
CA GLU A 56 -22.38 2.06 -42.80
C GLU A 56 -23.22 0.83 -42.43
N GLN A 57 -23.47 -0.05 -43.40
CA GLN A 57 -24.18 -1.31 -43.18
C GLN A 57 -23.35 -2.26 -42.32
N ALA A 58 -22.07 -2.43 -42.66
CA ALA A 58 -21.13 -3.26 -41.90
C ALA A 58 -21.00 -2.80 -40.44
N PHE A 59 -20.99 -1.49 -40.18
CA PHE A 59 -20.97 -0.94 -38.82
C PHE A 59 -22.24 -1.30 -38.03
N LYS A 60 -23.42 -1.17 -38.64
CA LYS A 60 -24.70 -1.53 -37.99
C LYS A 60 -24.76 -3.02 -37.68
N GLU A 61 -24.40 -3.86 -38.64
CA GLU A 61 -24.39 -5.32 -38.46
C GLU A 61 -23.38 -5.77 -37.40
N ALA A 62 -22.20 -5.14 -37.35
CA ALA A 62 -21.20 -5.44 -36.32
C ALA A 62 -21.70 -5.12 -34.90
N ILE A 63 -22.42 -4.00 -34.71
CA ILE A 63 -23.03 -3.65 -33.43
C ILE A 63 -24.12 -4.66 -33.06
N ILE A 64 -25.01 -5.00 -34.00
CA ILE A 64 -26.07 -6.00 -33.76
C ILE A 64 -25.45 -7.34 -33.37
N SER A 65 -24.36 -7.74 -34.04
CA SER A 65 -23.65 -8.99 -33.75
C SER A 65 -22.98 -9.01 -32.37
N MET A 66 -22.66 -7.87 -31.77
CA MET A 66 -22.14 -7.81 -30.39
C MET A 66 -23.22 -8.11 -29.33
N GLY A 67 -24.49 -7.96 -29.67
CA GLY A 67 -25.59 -8.28 -28.77
C GLY A 67 -25.70 -7.32 -27.57
N ASP A 68 -26.29 -7.81 -26.49
CA ASP A 68 -26.53 -7.03 -25.27
C ASP A 68 -25.29 -6.97 -24.37
N LEU A 69 -24.75 -5.77 -24.19
CA LEU A 69 -23.59 -5.50 -23.35
C LEU A 69 -23.96 -5.00 -21.95
N SER A 70 -25.25 -4.99 -21.59
CA SER A 70 -25.75 -4.48 -20.30
C SER A 70 -25.12 -5.17 -19.10
N GLY A 71 -24.93 -6.50 -19.16
CA GLY A 71 -24.28 -7.26 -18.09
C GLY A 71 -22.81 -6.84 -17.90
N LEU A 72 -22.10 -6.65 -19.00
CA LEU A 72 -20.69 -6.24 -18.99
C LEU A 72 -20.51 -4.81 -18.45
N ILE A 73 -21.43 -3.89 -18.80
CA ILE A 73 -21.46 -2.53 -18.27
C ILE A 73 -21.65 -2.56 -16.75
N GLU A 74 -22.57 -3.39 -16.25
CA GLU A 74 -22.84 -3.50 -14.82
C GLU A 74 -21.65 -4.08 -14.05
N ASP A 75 -20.96 -5.07 -14.60
CA ASP A 75 -19.73 -5.61 -14.02
C ASP A 75 -18.62 -4.55 -13.96
N MET A 76 -18.43 -3.78 -15.02
CA MET A 76 -17.47 -2.68 -15.02
C MET A 76 -17.87 -1.57 -14.04
N ARG A 77 -19.17 -1.33 -13.84
CA ARG A 77 -19.66 -0.36 -12.84
C ARG A 77 -19.26 -0.76 -11.43
N LYS A 78 -19.41 -2.03 -11.07
CA LYS A 78 -18.95 -2.57 -9.78
C LYS A 78 -17.44 -2.43 -9.62
N ILE A 79 -16.67 -2.83 -10.64
CA ILE A 79 -15.20 -2.72 -10.63
C ILE A 79 -14.74 -1.26 -10.52
N GLY A 80 -15.38 -0.35 -11.24
CA GLY A 80 -15.09 1.08 -11.20
C GLY A 80 -15.37 1.71 -9.84
N GLN A 81 -16.48 1.33 -9.20
CA GLN A 81 -16.80 1.77 -7.83
C GLN A 81 -15.79 1.24 -6.80
N ASP A 82 -15.40 -0.03 -6.89
CA ASP A 82 -14.40 -0.62 -5.99
C ASP A 82 -13.01 -0.03 -6.21
N SER A 83 -12.62 0.23 -7.45
CA SER A 83 -11.37 0.89 -7.80
C SER A 83 -11.33 2.35 -7.33
N ALA A 84 -12.45 3.09 -7.46
CA ALA A 84 -12.57 4.45 -6.94
C ALA A 84 -12.48 4.48 -5.40
N LYS A 85 -13.15 3.54 -4.72
CA LYS A 85 -13.04 3.39 -3.26
C LYS A 85 -11.61 3.03 -2.84
N GLN A 86 -10.96 2.07 -3.51
CA GLN A 86 -9.58 1.67 -3.22
C GLN A 86 -8.57 2.82 -3.43
N THR A 87 -8.71 3.60 -4.51
CA THR A 87 -7.80 4.70 -4.81
C THR A 87 -7.92 5.85 -3.80
N VAL A 88 -9.14 6.19 -3.36
CA VAL A 88 -9.37 7.19 -2.30
C VAL A 88 -8.83 6.72 -0.95
N TYR A 89 -9.11 5.46 -0.56
CA TYR A 89 -8.55 4.86 0.65
C TYR A 89 -7.01 4.81 0.62
N SER A 90 -6.43 4.50 -0.55
CA SER A 90 -4.98 4.45 -0.76
C SER A 90 -4.32 5.82 -0.61
N LYS A 91 -4.90 6.89 -1.18
CA LYS A 91 -4.37 8.26 -1.06
C LYS A 91 -4.42 8.80 0.37
N MET A 92 -5.51 8.57 1.10
CA MET A 92 -5.64 9.02 2.50
C MET A 92 -4.67 8.26 3.42
N GLN A 93 -4.54 6.94 3.26
CA GLN A 93 -3.61 6.13 4.04
C GLN A 93 -2.15 6.36 3.64
N ALA A 94 -1.88 6.87 2.43
CA ALA A 94 -0.54 7.30 2.03
C ALA A 94 -0.04 8.49 2.82
N ARG A 95 -0.94 9.45 3.03
CA ARG A 95 -0.64 10.64 3.83
C ARG A 95 -0.45 10.27 5.29
N ILE A 96 -1.29 9.38 5.85
CA ILE A 96 -1.18 8.94 7.24
C ILE A 96 0.15 8.21 7.51
N SER A 97 0.56 7.29 6.63
CA SER A 97 1.85 6.58 6.78
C SER A 97 3.06 7.50 6.58
N THR A 98 2.99 8.47 5.65
CA THR A 98 4.08 9.45 5.46
C THR A 98 4.20 10.38 6.66
N LEU A 99 3.07 10.87 7.18
CA LEU A 99 3.03 11.68 8.38
C LEU A 99 3.57 10.92 9.59
N GLY A 100 3.24 9.63 9.70
CA GLY A 100 3.78 8.76 10.73
C GLY A 100 5.30 8.59 10.63
N ILE A 101 5.86 8.37 9.44
CA ILE A 101 7.33 8.30 9.28
C ILE A 101 8.01 9.61 9.72
N VAL A 102 7.47 10.75 9.28
CA VAL A 102 8.02 12.07 9.64
C VAL A 102 7.89 12.33 11.14
N ALA A 103 6.71 12.10 11.73
CA ALA A 103 6.48 12.27 13.16
C ALA A 103 7.39 11.35 13.98
N GLY A 104 7.55 10.09 13.58
CA GLY A 104 8.44 9.14 14.23
C GLY A 104 9.90 9.59 14.20
N ALA A 105 10.37 10.07 13.04
CA ALA A 105 11.71 10.63 12.90
C ALA A 105 11.92 11.88 13.78
N LEU A 106 10.94 12.79 13.83
CA LEU A 106 10.99 13.99 14.66
C LEU A 106 10.99 13.66 16.15
N ILE A 107 10.17 12.69 16.59
CA ILE A 107 10.12 12.24 17.99
C ILE A 107 11.44 11.57 18.39
N THR A 108 12.00 10.71 17.53
CA THR A 108 13.32 10.11 17.76
C THR A 108 14.41 11.16 17.85
N LEU A 109 14.43 12.12 16.93
CA LEU A 109 15.40 13.23 16.94
C LEU A 109 15.24 14.11 18.18
N PHE A 110 14.01 14.41 18.59
CA PHE A 110 13.72 15.09 19.84
C PHE A 110 14.25 14.31 21.05
N GLY A 111 14.08 12.98 21.07
CA GLY A 111 14.69 12.12 22.08
C GLY A 111 16.22 12.22 22.13
N ILE A 112 16.88 12.19 20.97
CA ILE A 112 18.34 12.33 20.90
C ILE A 112 18.78 13.70 21.42
N PHE A 113 18.12 14.78 20.99
CA PHE A 113 18.46 16.13 21.45
C PHE A 113 18.19 16.32 22.93
N THR A 114 17.10 15.78 23.48
CA THR A 114 16.81 15.86 24.92
C THR A 114 17.86 15.11 25.74
N VAL A 115 18.29 13.92 25.31
CA VAL A 115 19.41 13.20 25.95
C VAL A 115 20.69 14.04 25.91
N LEU A 116 21.02 14.66 24.76
CA LEU A 116 22.22 15.49 24.64
C LEU A 116 22.14 16.74 25.54
N ILE A 117 21.03 17.47 25.50
CA ILE A 117 20.86 18.70 26.30
C ILE A 117 20.98 18.37 27.79
N THR A 118 20.29 17.33 28.26
CA THR A 118 20.33 16.92 29.67
C THR A 118 21.72 16.44 30.09
N TYR A 119 22.45 15.75 29.22
CA TYR A 119 23.84 15.36 29.43
C TYR A 119 24.77 16.60 29.56
N PHE A 120 24.70 17.55 28.63
CA PHE A 120 25.51 18.78 28.67
C PHE A 120 25.14 19.71 29.83
N MET A 121 23.92 19.60 30.36
CA MET A 121 23.49 20.30 31.57
C MET A 121 24.01 19.66 32.87
N ASN A 122 24.77 18.56 32.80
CA ASN A 122 25.24 17.80 33.97
C ASN A 122 24.10 17.38 34.91
N LEU A 123 22.93 17.04 34.35
CA LEU A 123 21.85 16.47 35.15
C LEU A 123 22.22 15.05 35.62
N PRO A 124 21.57 14.54 36.69
CA PRO A 124 21.76 13.16 37.12
C PRO A 124 21.57 12.19 35.96
N ASN A 125 22.44 11.18 35.86
CA ASN A 125 22.43 10.20 34.76
C ASN A 125 21.06 9.54 34.57
N GLU A 126 20.30 9.34 35.66
CA GLU A 126 18.93 8.83 35.64
C GLU A 126 17.99 9.70 34.79
N SER A 127 18.10 11.02 34.94
CA SER A 127 17.32 12.00 34.16
C SER A 127 17.74 12.00 32.69
N VAL A 128 19.04 11.89 32.44
CA VAL A 128 19.60 11.84 31.07
C VAL A 128 19.04 10.63 30.33
N VAL A 129 19.18 9.43 30.90
CA VAL A 129 18.68 8.19 30.26
C VAL A 129 17.16 8.17 30.21
N GLY A 130 16.46 8.72 31.21
CA GLY A 130 15.00 8.84 31.24
C GLY A 130 14.40 9.48 29.99
N THR A 131 15.03 10.52 29.47
CA THR A 131 14.58 11.19 28.23
C THR A 131 14.69 10.31 26.98
N GLY A 132 15.46 9.22 27.04
CA GLY A 132 15.57 8.22 25.98
C GLY A 132 14.25 7.53 25.61
N ILE A 133 13.19 7.66 26.41
CA ILE A 133 11.86 7.08 26.12
C ILE A 133 11.28 7.60 24.80
N PHE A 134 11.61 8.82 24.38
CA PHE A 134 11.17 9.37 23.10
C PHE A 134 11.78 8.61 21.92
N ILE A 135 12.99 8.07 22.06
CA ILE A 135 13.63 7.22 21.03
C ILE A 135 12.84 5.92 20.86
N VAL A 136 12.36 5.34 21.97
CA VAL A 136 11.49 4.14 21.94
C VAL A 136 10.16 4.46 21.25
N ALA A 137 9.47 5.53 21.67
CA ALA A 137 8.19 5.94 21.09
C ALA A 137 8.30 6.27 19.60
N GLY A 138 9.35 7.01 19.21
CA GLY A 138 9.65 7.33 17.82
C GLY A 138 9.95 6.09 16.99
N GLY A 139 10.73 5.15 17.53
CA GLY A 139 11.02 3.85 16.90
C GLY A 139 9.76 3.03 16.62
N VAL A 140 8.88 2.86 17.61
CA VAL A 140 7.60 2.14 17.46
C VAL A 140 6.75 2.73 16.34
N LEU A 141 6.57 4.04 16.37
CA LEU A 141 5.73 4.77 15.43
C LEU A 141 6.32 4.73 14.01
N MET A 142 7.65 4.84 13.90
CA MET A 142 8.36 4.75 12.63
C MET A 142 8.25 3.35 12.03
N THR A 143 8.46 2.29 12.81
CA THR A 143 8.30 0.89 12.38
C THR A 143 6.89 0.63 11.85
N TYR A 144 5.84 1.02 12.58
CA TYR A 144 4.45 0.85 12.12
C TYR A 144 4.22 1.56 10.79
N SER A 145 4.72 2.79 10.68
CA SER A 145 4.50 3.66 9.53
C SER A 145 5.25 3.18 8.27
N ILE A 146 6.48 2.66 8.43
CA ILE A 146 7.28 2.05 7.34
C ILE A 146 6.60 0.76 6.85
N LEU A 147 6.25 -0.16 7.75
CA LEU A 147 5.61 -1.42 7.38
C LEU A 147 4.27 -1.20 6.68
N THR A 148 3.50 -0.21 7.14
CA THR A 148 2.24 0.19 6.49
C THR A 148 2.46 0.86 5.13
N ARG A 149 3.63 1.48 4.90
CA ARG A 149 4.00 2.06 3.60
C ARG A 149 4.40 0.99 2.58
N GLU A 150 5.28 0.07 2.97
CA GLU A 150 5.80 -0.98 2.08
C GLU A 150 4.69 -1.92 1.57
N THR A 151 3.67 -2.11 2.41
CA THR A 151 2.41 -2.78 2.10
C THR A 151 1.72 -2.26 0.82
N ARG A 152 2.07 -1.09 0.28
CA ARG A 152 1.41 -0.52 -0.91
C ARG A 152 2.11 -0.72 -2.26
N LYS A 153 3.34 -1.22 -2.34
CA LYS A 153 4.07 -1.28 -3.64
C LYS A 153 4.05 -2.63 -4.38
N LYS A 154 3.76 -3.75 -3.72
CA LYS A 154 3.38 -5.06 -4.32
C LYS A 154 3.22 -6.03 -3.14
N TYR A 155 2.14 -6.80 -3.11
CA TYR A 155 1.83 -7.78 -2.05
C TYR A 155 1.71 -7.20 -0.62
N ALA A 156 0.58 -6.53 -0.36
CA ALA A 156 0.25 -5.92 0.92
C ALA A 156 0.37 -6.87 2.14
N MET A 157 1.13 -6.46 3.16
CA MET A 157 1.11 -7.04 4.50
C MET A 157 -0.14 -6.59 5.26
N ASN A 158 -0.77 -7.48 6.05
CA ASN A 158 -1.96 -7.13 6.82
C ASN A 158 -1.63 -6.08 7.90
N LYS A 159 -2.49 -5.05 8.08
CA LYS A 159 -2.37 -4.02 9.13
C LYS A 159 -2.20 -4.60 10.52
N THR A 160 -2.87 -5.71 10.82
CA THR A 160 -2.72 -6.42 12.10
C THR A 160 -1.28 -6.93 12.29
N ARG A 161 -0.66 -7.47 11.24
CA ARG A 161 0.73 -7.92 11.30
C ARG A 161 1.68 -6.73 11.44
N ALA A 162 1.45 -5.63 10.73
CA ALA A 162 2.27 -4.42 10.86
C ALA A 162 2.24 -3.86 12.28
N PHE A 163 1.06 -3.88 12.92
CA PHE A 163 0.91 -3.55 14.33
C PHE A 163 1.70 -4.51 15.24
N LEU A 164 1.58 -5.83 15.05
CA LEU A 164 2.29 -6.81 15.87
C LEU A 164 3.83 -6.72 15.72
N TYR A 165 4.34 -6.42 14.52
CA TYR A 165 5.77 -6.16 14.32
C TYR A 165 6.22 -4.87 15.01
N SER A 166 5.43 -3.81 14.94
CA SER A 166 5.70 -2.56 15.66
C SER A 166 5.69 -2.77 17.18
N LEU A 167 4.74 -3.55 17.70
CA LEU A 167 4.67 -3.92 19.11
C LEU A 167 5.90 -4.73 19.54
N SER A 168 6.30 -5.72 18.73
CA SER A 168 7.49 -6.54 18.98
C SER A 168 8.78 -5.71 19.03
N ILE A 169 9.00 -4.83 18.04
CA ILE A 169 10.15 -3.92 18.02
C ILE A 169 10.07 -2.94 19.20
N GLY A 170 8.88 -2.45 19.53
CA GLY A 170 8.65 -1.61 20.71
C GLY A 170 9.04 -2.27 22.01
N LEU A 171 8.66 -3.53 22.21
CA LEU A 171 9.05 -4.31 23.38
C LEU A 171 10.56 -4.50 23.47
N ILE A 172 11.23 -4.75 22.34
CA ILE A 172 12.70 -4.90 22.30
C ILE A 172 13.39 -3.58 22.65
N LEU A 173 12.97 -2.47 22.05
CA LEU A 173 13.52 -1.13 22.34
C LEU A 173 13.24 -0.72 23.78
N PHE A 174 12.04 -1.00 24.28
CA PHE A 174 11.66 -0.73 25.66
C PHE A 174 12.48 -1.57 26.65
N ALA A 175 12.75 -2.84 26.33
CA ALA A 175 13.60 -3.71 27.15
C ALA A 175 15.01 -3.13 27.32
N ILE A 176 15.61 -2.67 26.21
CA ILE A 176 16.93 -2.03 26.22
C ILE A 176 16.88 -0.76 27.06
N PHE A 177 15.86 0.08 26.85
CA PHE A 177 15.67 1.31 27.62
C PHE A 177 15.55 1.05 29.13
N THR A 178 14.70 0.11 29.56
CA THR A 178 14.53 -0.24 30.97
C THR A 178 15.81 -0.80 31.58
N ALA A 179 16.58 -1.57 30.81
CA ALA A 179 17.86 -2.11 31.27
C ALA A 179 18.89 -1.01 31.53
N ILE A 180 18.99 -0.02 30.64
CA ILE A 180 19.91 1.10 30.80
C ILE A 180 19.51 1.97 32.00
N ILE A 181 18.23 2.29 32.17
CA ILE A 181 17.76 3.07 33.33
C ILE A 181 18.03 2.32 34.63
N THR A 182 17.70 1.03 34.67
CA THR A 182 17.89 0.21 35.86
C THR A 182 19.37 0.14 36.23
N PHE A 183 20.25 -0.06 35.26
CA PHE A 183 21.69 -0.06 35.48
C PHE A 183 22.18 1.28 36.02
N VAL A 184 21.75 2.40 35.43
CA VAL A 184 22.21 3.74 35.84
C VAL A 184 21.69 4.13 37.22
N THR A 185 20.48 3.70 37.58
CA THR A 185 19.85 4.03 38.87
C THR A 185 20.40 3.15 39.99
N THR A 186 20.56 1.85 39.73
CA THR A 186 20.91 0.88 40.78
C THR A 186 22.40 0.56 40.84
N ASN A 187 23.13 0.83 39.75
CA ASN A 187 24.51 0.41 39.54
C ASN A 187 24.73 -1.11 39.61
N GLU A 188 23.67 -1.90 39.56
CA GLU A 188 23.71 -3.36 39.66
C GLU A 188 23.37 -4.01 38.32
N MET A 189 24.35 -4.73 37.76
CA MET A 189 24.21 -5.35 36.44
C MET A 189 23.16 -6.47 36.43
N PHE A 190 22.99 -7.19 37.53
CA PHE A 190 21.96 -8.23 37.66
C PHE A 190 20.54 -7.66 37.53
N MET A 191 20.23 -6.53 38.19
CA MET A 191 18.90 -5.91 38.11
C MET A 191 18.60 -5.40 36.70
N ALA A 192 19.61 -4.84 36.02
CA ALA A 192 19.50 -4.45 34.62
C ALA A 192 19.17 -5.64 33.71
N ILE A 193 19.87 -6.77 33.86
CA ILE A 193 19.63 -8.00 33.11
C ILE A 193 18.22 -8.55 33.38
N SER A 194 17.78 -8.56 34.65
CA SER A 194 16.43 -9.00 35.01
C SER A 194 15.35 -8.15 34.34
N SER A 195 15.50 -6.82 34.33
CA SER A 195 14.55 -5.91 33.67
C SER A 195 14.52 -6.09 32.14
N LEU A 196 15.68 -6.31 31.52
CA LEU A 196 15.82 -6.60 30.10
C LEU A 196 15.06 -7.88 29.73
N MET A 197 15.27 -8.95 30.50
CA MET A 197 14.81 -10.30 30.16
C MET A 197 13.29 -10.37 29.97
N VAL A 198 12.53 -9.70 30.84
CA VAL A 198 11.06 -9.73 30.84
C VAL A 198 10.48 -9.23 29.51
N PHE A 199 10.87 -8.02 29.09
CA PHE A 199 10.34 -7.41 27.86
C PHE A 199 11.01 -7.95 26.60
N PHE A 200 12.31 -8.28 26.68
CA PHE A 200 13.07 -8.79 25.55
C PHE A 200 12.57 -10.18 25.12
N MET A 201 12.31 -11.10 26.05
CA MET A 201 11.76 -12.42 25.71
C MET A 201 10.39 -12.32 25.03
N ALA A 202 9.50 -11.47 25.56
CA ALA A 202 8.19 -11.24 24.95
C ALA A 202 8.31 -10.63 23.55
N GLY A 203 9.17 -9.62 23.40
CA GLY A 203 9.42 -8.94 22.13
C GLY A 203 10.00 -9.86 21.07
N VAL A 204 11.07 -10.61 21.40
CA VAL A 204 11.71 -11.57 20.50
C VAL A 204 10.79 -12.75 20.20
N GLY A 205 10.09 -13.29 21.19
CA GLY A 205 9.14 -14.38 20.98
C GLY A 205 8.04 -14.00 19.98
N LEU A 206 7.47 -12.79 20.13
CA LEU A 206 6.49 -12.27 19.17
C LEU A 206 7.12 -12.03 17.78
N PHE A 207 8.35 -11.50 17.72
CA PHE A 207 9.07 -11.27 16.47
C PHE A 207 9.24 -12.57 15.67
N LEU A 208 9.77 -13.60 16.35
CA LEU A 208 10.03 -14.91 15.78
C LEU A 208 8.72 -15.57 15.35
N TYR A 209 7.66 -15.50 16.16
CA TYR A 209 6.35 -16.00 15.79
C TYR A 209 5.85 -15.36 14.48
N LEU A 210 5.97 -14.04 14.33
CA LEU A 210 5.50 -13.34 13.12
C LEU A 210 6.33 -13.69 11.89
N ILE A 211 7.65 -13.80 12.03
CA ILE A 211 8.54 -14.22 10.93
C ILE A 211 8.22 -15.65 10.50
N LEU A 212 8.13 -16.59 11.45
CA LEU A 212 7.93 -18.01 11.16
C LEU A 212 6.51 -18.31 10.64
N THR A 213 5.50 -17.56 11.07
CA THR A 213 4.13 -17.66 10.53
C THR A 213 3.90 -16.78 9.29
N GLY A 214 4.95 -16.13 8.79
CA GLY A 214 5.00 -15.54 7.46
C GLY A 214 4.82 -16.64 6.41
N ARG A 215 3.68 -16.68 5.71
CA ARG A 215 3.54 -17.58 4.54
C ARG A 215 4.63 -17.24 3.55
N ASN A 216 5.52 -18.19 3.31
CA ASN A 216 6.51 -18.13 2.25
C ASN A 216 5.76 -18.25 0.91
N ARG A 217 5.38 -17.12 0.32
CA ARG A 217 4.53 -17.04 -0.89
C ARG A 217 5.22 -17.52 -2.18
N TYR A 218 6.43 -18.08 -2.08
CA TYR A 218 7.17 -18.63 -3.21
C TYR A 218 6.82 -20.10 -3.52
N LYS A 219 5.89 -20.73 -2.78
CA LYS A 219 5.60 -22.16 -2.92
C LYS A 219 4.33 -22.51 -3.70
N ASP A 220 3.59 -21.52 -4.20
CA ASP A 220 2.34 -21.74 -4.95
C ASP A 220 2.53 -21.51 -6.47
N ALA A 221 3.77 -21.53 -6.96
CA ALA A 221 4.12 -21.38 -8.37
C ALA A 221 4.92 -22.58 -8.88
N ILE A 222 4.40 -23.80 -8.66
CA ILE A 222 4.75 -25.02 -9.42
C ILE A 222 3.48 -25.83 -9.61
#